data_AF-A0A5S9ML51-F1
#
_entry.id   AF-A0A5S9ML51-F1
#
_cell.length_a   1.000
_cell.length_b   1.000
_cell.length_c   1.000
_cell.angle_alpha   90.00
_cell.angle_beta   90.00
_cell.angle_gamma   90.00
#
_symmetry.space_group_name_H-M   'P 1'
#
loop_
_entity.id
_entity.type
_entity.pdbx_description
1 polymer ?
#
loop_
_entity_poly.entity_id
_entity_poly.type
_entity_poly.pdbx_seq_one_letter_code
_entity_poly.pdbx_strand_id
1 'polypeptide(L)'
;MISSQIDADRMDYLQRDAYYTGVSYGHFDMERILRVMRPREDQIVMKQSGMHAVEDYIMSRYQMYWQVYFHPVTRSAEVILTKILHRAKELHETGYIFTHAPVHFYSIFEGMSPQRTILSWMNPLSYFIFRRGKMKKITCWLICAAVL
;
A
#
# COMPACT_ATOMS: atom_id res chain seq x y z
N MET A 1 -1.48 9.99 -17.07
CA MET A 1 -0.25 9.81 -16.27
C MET A 1 -0.50 8.91 -15.05
N ILE A 2 -1.17 7.76 -15.19
CA ILE A 2 -1.58 6.92 -14.03
C ILE A 2 -1.13 5.45 -14.20
N SER A 3 -0.48 5.07 -15.30
CA SER A 3 0.09 3.71 -15.44
C SER A 3 1.23 3.62 -16.46
N SER A 4 2.46 3.82 -16.01
CA SER A 4 3.72 3.60 -16.70
C SER A 4 4.73 2.90 -15.76
N GLN A 5 5.93 2.53 -16.24
CA GLN A 5 6.91 1.85 -15.37
C GLN A 5 7.48 2.76 -14.27
N ILE A 6 7.48 4.07 -14.52
CA ILE A 6 7.99 5.12 -13.63
C ILE A 6 6.85 6.12 -13.40
N ASP A 7 5.94 5.76 -12.50
CA ASP A 7 4.82 6.60 -12.10
C ASP A 7 5.11 7.34 -10.78
N ALA A 8 4.52 8.53 -10.65
CA ALA A 8 4.62 9.33 -9.44
C ALA A 8 4.09 8.58 -8.20
N ASP A 9 3.02 7.80 -8.36
CA ASP A 9 2.46 6.97 -7.29
C ASP A 9 3.47 5.94 -6.77
N ARG A 10 4.17 5.26 -7.69
CA ARG A 10 5.20 4.28 -7.34
C ARG A 10 6.39 4.89 -6.63
N MET A 11 6.80 6.07 -7.06
CA MET A 11 7.90 6.79 -6.42
C MET A 11 7.51 7.25 -5.02
N ASP A 12 6.28 7.72 -4.82
CA ASP A 12 5.77 8.15 -3.51
C ASP A 12 5.69 6.97 -2.53
N TYR A 13 4.97 5.89 -2.88
CA TYR A 13 4.80 4.79 -1.93
C TYR A 13 6.12 4.09 -1.62
N LEU A 14 7.06 3.96 -2.58
CA LEU A 14 8.35 3.35 -2.31
C LEU A 14 9.16 4.15 -1.27
N GLN A 15 9.22 5.48 -1.42
CA GLN A 15 9.93 6.32 -0.44
C GLN A 15 9.20 6.39 0.90
N ARG A 16 7.87 6.47 0.87
CA ARG A 16 7.02 6.49 2.05
C ARG A 16 7.19 5.21 2.88
N ASP A 17 7.11 4.06 2.24
CA ASP A 17 7.24 2.77 2.90
C ASP A 17 8.68 2.57 3.39
N ALA A 18 9.68 2.98 2.62
CA ALA A 18 11.07 2.96 3.09
C ALA A 18 11.26 3.79 4.36
N TYR A 19 10.68 4.99 4.41
CA TYR A 19 10.73 5.88 5.56
C TYR A 19 10.05 5.29 6.80
N TYR A 20 8.83 4.74 6.67
CA TYR A 20 8.10 4.20 7.81
C TYR A 20 8.62 2.85 8.30
N THR A 21 9.17 2.03 7.41
CA THR A 21 9.79 0.75 7.78
C THR A 21 11.21 0.93 8.31
N GLY A 22 11.86 2.06 8.01
CA GLY A 22 13.24 2.34 8.40
C GLY A 22 14.27 1.51 7.63
N VAL A 23 13.89 0.96 6.48
CA VAL A 23 14.80 0.20 5.62
C VAL A 23 15.59 1.16 4.73
N SER A 24 16.91 0.97 4.66
CA SER A 24 17.79 1.81 3.83
C SER A 24 17.72 1.48 2.34
N TYR A 25 17.23 0.29 1.99
CA TYR A 25 17.20 -0.25 0.62
C TYR A 25 16.23 0.47 -0.33
N GLY A 26 15.22 1.17 0.21
CA GLY A 26 14.22 1.87 -0.60
C GLY A 26 14.54 3.33 -0.90
N HIS A 27 15.74 3.81 -0.58
CA HIS A 27 16.11 5.20 -0.78
C HIS A 27 16.76 5.43 -2.16
N PHE A 28 16.12 6.25 -2.99
CA PHE A 28 16.61 6.66 -4.31
C PHE A 28 16.35 8.16 -4.51
N ASP A 29 17.16 8.80 -5.36
CA ASP A 29 17.05 10.22 -5.65
C ASP A 29 15.91 10.51 -6.64
N MET A 30 14.72 10.76 -6.08
CA MET A 30 13.54 11.18 -6.85
C MET A 30 13.79 12.49 -7.61
N GLU A 31 14.53 13.43 -7.05
CA GLU A 31 14.78 14.72 -7.69
C GLU A 31 15.60 14.53 -8.98
N ARG A 32 16.61 13.65 -8.94
CA ARG A 32 17.40 13.31 -10.12
C ARG A 32 16.56 12.68 -11.22
N ILE A 33 15.65 11.76 -10.88
CA ILE A 33 14.73 11.11 -11.84
C ILE A 33 13.83 12.15 -12.51
N LEU A 34 13.22 13.05 -11.73
CA LEU A 34 12.36 14.11 -12.27
C LEU A 34 13.13 15.07 -13.19
N ARG A 35 14.39 15.39 -12.87
CA ARG A 35 15.24 16.27 -13.70
C ARG A 35 15.57 15.68 -15.07
N VAL A 36 15.71 14.35 -15.18
CA VAL A 36 16.07 13.65 -16.43
C VAL A 36 14.87 13.14 -17.21
N MET A 37 13.68 13.17 -16.62
CA MET A 37 12.42 12.80 -17.24
C MET A 37 12.00 13.83 -18.29
N ARG A 38 11.63 13.37 -19.49
CA ARG A 38 11.14 14.22 -20.59
C ARG A 38 9.90 13.59 -21.21
N PRO A 39 8.84 14.38 -21.46
CA PRO A 39 7.73 13.92 -22.28
C PRO A 39 8.15 13.86 -23.75
N ARG A 40 7.79 12.80 -24.46
CA ARG A 40 7.93 12.68 -25.91
C ARG A 40 6.68 12.01 -26.46
N GLU A 41 5.93 12.74 -27.28
CA GLU A 41 4.64 12.29 -27.82
C GLU A 41 3.73 11.80 -26.68
N ASP A 42 3.40 10.50 -26.67
CA ASP A 42 2.54 9.85 -25.66
C ASP A 42 3.33 9.03 -24.62
N GLN A 43 4.66 9.17 -24.58
CA GLN A 43 5.52 8.40 -23.68
C GLN A 43 6.43 9.30 -22.83
N ILE A 44 6.77 8.79 -21.66
CA ILE A 44 7.79 9.39 -20.81
C ILE A 44 9.12 8.73 -21.14
N VAL A 45 10.08 9.53 -21.58
CA VAL A 45 11.45 9.08 -21.89
C VAL A 45 12.43 9.66 -20.89
N MET A 46 13.51 8.93 -20.64
CA MET A 46 14.59 9.36 -19.74
C MET A 46 15.81 9.76 -20.54
N LYS A 47 16.42 10.88 -20.19
CA LYS A 47 17.71 11.28 -20.76
C LYS A 47 18.79 10.28 -20.34
N GLN A 48 19.68 9.89 -21.26
CA GLN A 48 20.77 8.94 -21.00
C GLN A 48 21.68 9.35 -19.82
N SER A 49 21.86 10.66 -19.58
CA SER A 49 22.60 11.18 -18.42
C SER A 49 21.99 10.84 -17.06
N GLY A 50 20.77 10.30 -17.06
CA GLY A 50 20.01 9.85 -15.89
C GLY A 50 20.00 8.34 -15.69
N MET A 51 20.76 7.57 -16.47
CA MET A 51 20.72 6.10 -16.44
C MET A 51 20.88 5.54 -15.02
N HIS A 52 21.91 5.97 -14.29
CA HIS A 52 22.19 5.48 -12.93
C HIS A 52 21.05 5.76 -11.95
N ALA A 53 20.37 6.91 -12.07
CA ALA A 53 19.22 7.20 -11.20
C ALA A 53 18.04 6.28 -11.46
N VAL A 54 17.87 5.83 -12.71
CA VAL A 54 16.85 4.85 -13.08
C VAL A 54 17.25 3.44 -12.61
N GLU A 55 18.52 3.07 -12.73
CA GLU A 55 19.06 1.81 -12.21
C GLU A 55 18.88 1.70 -10.70
N ASP A 56 19.22 2.76 -9.96
CA ASP A 56 19.03 2.85 -8.50
C ASP A 56 17.56 2.70 -8.12
N TYR A 57 16.65 3.36 -8.84
CA TYR A 57 15.20 3.20 -8.63
C TYR A 57 14.73 1.75 -8.85
N ILE A 58 15.18 1.11 -9.93
CA ILE A 58 14.82 -0.29 -10.22
C ILE A 58 15.36 -1.21 -9.12
N MET A 59 16.60 -1.00 -8.68
CA MET A 59 17.23 -1.77 -7.62
C MET A 59 16.52 -1.60 -6.28
N SER A 60 16.24 -0.35 -5.87
CA SER A 60 15.49 -0.05 -4.65
C SER A 60 14.11 -0.68 -4.66
N ARG A 61 13.42 -0.63 -5.80
CA ARG A 61 12.12 -1.29 -5.96
C ARG A 61 12.24 -2.80 -5.78
N TYR A 62 13.21 -3.44 -6.43
CA TYR A 62 13.44 -4.88 -6.29
C TYR A 62 13.71 -5.28 -4.84
N GLN A 63 14.56 -4.54 -4.14
CA GLN A 63 14.88 -4.81 -2.73
C GLN A 63 13.65 -4.64 -1.82
N MET A 64 12.85 -3.59 -2.04
CA MET A 64 11.57 -3.39 -1.33
C MET A 64 10.62 -4.57 -1.55
N TYR A 65 10.51 -5.10 -2.76
CA TYR A 65 9.64 -6.27 -3.00
C TYR A 65 10.02 -7.47 -2.15
N TRP A 66 11.31 -7.79 -2.07
CA TRP A 66 11.74 -8.98 -1.33
C TRP A 66 11.75 -8.79 0.18
N GLN A 67 12.23 -7.65 0.67
CA GLN A 67 12.43 -7.42 2.10
C GLN A 67 11.15 -7.00 2.82
N VAL A 68 10.30 -6.23 2.12
CA VAL A 68 9.05 -5.70 2.64
C VAL A 68 7.94 -6.59 2.11
N TYR A 69 7.50 -6.41 0.87
CA TYR A 69 6.22 -6.98 0.41
C TYR A 69 6.13 -8.52 0.46
N PHE A 70 7.22 -9.23 0.19
CA PHE A 70 7.28 -10.69 0.24
C PHE A 70 7.84 -11.25 1.55
N HIS A 71 7.90 -10.45 2.62
CA HIS A 71 8.31 -10.96 3.92
C HIS A 71 7.36 -12.07 4.40
N PRO A 72 7.86 -13.28 4.72
CA PRO A 72 7.00 -14.45 4.98
C PRO A 72 6.05 -14.21 6.15
N VAL A 73 6.47 -13.48 7.18
CA VAL A 73 5.60 -13.15 8.33
C VAL A 73 4.42 -12.27 7.91
N THR A 74 4.63 -11.29 7.03
CA THR A 74 3.54 -10.43 6.54
C THR A 74 2.58 -11.24 5.67
N ARG A 75 3.11 -12.06 4.77
CA ARG A 75 2.29 -12.92 3.89
C ARG A 75 1.48 -13.94 4.70
N SER A 76 2.05 -14.51 5.75
CA SER A 76 1.32 -15.40 6.66
C SER A 76 0.20 -14.66 7.39
N ALA A 77 0.45 -13.44 7.88
CA ALA A 77 -0.57 -12.63 8.54
C ALA A 77 -1.75 -12.29 7.61
N GLU A 78 -1.46 -11.97 6.34
CA GLU A 78 -2.47 -11.69 5.32
C GLU A 78 -3.36 -12.90 5.03
N VAL A 79 -2.77 -14.10 4.92
CA VAL A 79 -3.55 -15.34 4.75
C VAL A 79 -4.45 -15.60 5.95
N ILE A 80 -3.93 -15.44 7.17
CA ILE A 80 -4.71 -15.61 8.40
C ILE A 80 -5.88 -14.61 8.45
N LEU A 81 -5.61 -13.33 8.17
CA LEU A 81 -6.64 -12.29 8.14
C LEU A 81 -7.73 -12.60 7.11
N THR A 82 -7.35 -13.05 5.91
CA THR A 82 -8.28 -13.43 4.86
C THR A 82 -9.18 -14.59 5.30
N LYS A 83 -8.60 -15.60 5.96
CA LYS A 83 -9.37 -16.74 6.49
C LYS A 83 -10.33 -16.33 7.61
N ILE A 84 -9.91 -15.42 8.50
CA ILE A 84 -10.77 -14.88 9.56
C ILE A 84 -11.95 -14.13 8.93
N LEU A 85 -11.70 -13.27 7.95
CA LEU A 85 -12.77 -12.51 7.28
C LEU A 85 -13.72 -13.42 6.49
N HIS A 86 -13.20 -14.44 5.81
CA HIS A 86 -14.03 -15.45 5.14
C HIS A 86 -14.93 -16.18 6.14
N ARG A 87 -14.37 -16.60 7.29
CA ARG A 87 -15.15 -17.27 8.33
C ARG A 87 -16.20 -16.34 8.95
N ALA A 88 -15.86 -15.08 9.17
CA ALA A 88 -16.81 -14.08 9.68
C ALA A 88 -17.98 -13.86 8.69
N LYS A 89 -17.70 -13.84 7.38
CA LYS A 89 -18.72 -13.78 6.34
C LYS A 89 -19.66 -14.99 6.38
N GLU A 90 -19.12 -16.20 6.41
CA GLU A 90 -19.93 -17.43 6.52
C GLU A 90 -20.84 -17.42 7.75
N LEU A 91 -20.29 -17.03 8.92
CA LEU A 91 -21.07 -16.94 10.15
C LEU A 91 -22.21 -15.91 10.03
N HIS A 92 -21.95 -14.78 9.38
CA HIS A 92 -22.98 -13.78 9.11
C HIS A 92 -24.09 -14.32 8.20
N GLU A 93 -23.74 -15.02 7.12
CA GLU A 93 -24.70 -15.63 6.19
C GLU A 93 -25.53 -16.75 6.83
N THR A 94 -24.93 -17.51 7.75
CA THR A 94 -25.64 -18.55 8.53
C THR A 94 -26.51 -18.00 9.67
N GLY A 95 -26.55 -16.67 9.85
CA GLY A 95 -27.39 -16.02 10.86
C GLY A 95 -26.82 -16.09 12.28
N TYR A 96 -25.50 -16.28 12.45
CA TYR A 96 -24.85 -16.28 13.75
C TYR A 96 -24.93 -14.91 14.43
N ILE A 97 -25.27 -14.89 15.72
CA ILE A 97 -25.35 -13.67 16.52
C ILE A 97 -23.98 -13.39 17.15
N PHE A 98 -23.28 -12.40 16.63
CA PHE A 98 -22.01 -11.93 17.21
C PHE A 98 -22.26 -11.14 18.49
N THR A 99 -21.41 -11.33 19.51
CA THR A 99 -21.40 -10.49 20.72
C THR A 99 -21.20 -9.01 20.39
N HIS A 100 -20.37 -8.73 19.38
CA HIS A 100 -20.22 -7.41 18.79
C HIS A 100 -20.45 -7.53 17.28
N ALA A 101 -21.50 -6.88 16.78
CA ALA A 101 -21.84 -6.89 15.37
C ALA A 101 -20.69 -6.26 14.54
N PRO A 102 -20.16 -6.96 13.52
CA PRO A 102 -19.10 -6.44 12.66
C PRO A 102 -19.67 -5.43 11.63
N VAL A 103 -20.28 -4.34 12.11
CA VAL A 103 -20.97 -3.30 11.30
C VAL A 103 -20.13 -2.74 10.17
N HIS A 104 -18.83 -2.68 10.41
CA HIS A 104 -17.82 -2.17 9.49
C HIS A 104 -17.49 -3.10 8.32
N PHE A 105 -17.74 -4.40 8.48
CA PHE A 105 -17.36 -5.42 7.51
C PHE A 105 -18.54 -5.88 6.63
N TYR A 106 -19.77 -5.45 6.94
CA TYR A 106 -20.95 -5.82 6.15
C TYR A 106 -20.83 -5.43 4.67
N SER A 107 -20.27 -4.26 4.36
CA SER A 107 -20.04 -3.87 2.97
C SER A 107 -19.09 -4.81 2.21
N ILE A 108 -18.12 -5.39 2.92
CA ILE A 108 -17.19 -6.40 2.37
C ILE A 108 -17.90 -7.74 2.21
N PHE A 109 -18.78 -8.11 3.14
CA PHE A 109 -19.53 -9.36 3.11
C PHE A 109 -20.58 -9.39 2.00
N GLU A 110 -21.32 -8.29 1.81
CA GLU A 110 -22.39 -8.11 0.84
C GLU A 110 -21.90 -7.85 -0.61
N GLY A 111 -20.58 -7.82 -0.83
CA GLY A 111 -20.00 -7.67 -2.17
C GLY A 111 -20.06 -6.24 -2.74
N MET A 112 -20.23 -5.22 -1.89
CA MET A 112 -20.08 -3.83 -2.32
C MET A 112 -18.60 -3.54 -2.65
N SER A 113 -18.36 -2.98 -3.84
CA SER A 113 -17.04 -2.68 -4.39
C SER A 113 -16.12 -1.96 -3.37
N PRO A 114 -14.92 -2.48 -3.05
CA PRO A 114 -14.02 -1.94 -2.02
C PRO A 114 -13.69 -0.44 -2.18
N GLN A 115 -13.71 0.07 -3.42
CA GLN A 115 -13.34 1.43 -3.77
C GLN A 115 -14.25 2.49 -3.13
N ARG A 116 -15.54 2.19 -2.92
CA ARG A 116 -16.47 3.10 -2.22
C ARG A 116 -16.34 3.00 -0.70
N THR A 117 -16.04 1.80 -0.21
CA THR A 117 -15.88 1.54 1.22
C THR A 117 -14.67 2.29 1.75
N ILE A 118 -13.49 2.12 1.14
CA ILE A 118 -12.21 2.74 1.56
C ILE A 118 -12.33 4.27 1.66
N LEU A 119 -13.01 4.91 0.71
CA LEU A 119 -13.21 6.37 0.74
C LEU A 119 -14.03 6.85 1.94
N SER A 120 -14.97 6.03 2.45
CA SER A 120 -15.74 6.35 3.66
C SER A 120 -14.92 6.19 4.95
N TRP A 121 -13.94 5.27 4.95
CA TRP A 121 -12.97 5.07 6.04
C TRP A 121 -11.91 6.17 6.09
N MET A 122 -11.72 6.91 5.00
CA MET A 122 -10.82 8.07 4.88
C MET A 122 -11.45 9.40 5.35
N ASN A 123 -12.59 9.37 6.05
CA ASN A 123 -13.15 10.58 6.67
C ASN A 123 -12.18 11.19 7.71
N PRO A 124 -12.13 12.53 7.88
CA PRO A 124 -11.12 13.23 8.70
C PRO A 124 -11.02 12.77 10.17
N LEU A 125 -12.06 12.12 10.70
CA LEU A 125 -12.09 11.60 12.07
C LEU A 125 -11.18 10.37 12.29
N SER A 126 -10.94 9.53 11.28
CA SER A 126 -10.02 8.38 11.39
C SER A 126 -8.55 8.82 11.28
N TYR A 127 -8.27 9.83 10.45
CA TYR A 127 -6.98 10.53 10.40
C TYR A 127 -6.58 11.14 11.75
N PHE A 128 -7.56 11.63 12.52
CA PHE A 128 -7.34 12.22 13.84
C PHE A 128 -6.91 11.17 14.89
N ILE A 129 -7.39 9.93 14.78
CA ILE A 129 -6.98 8.81 15.64
C ILE A 129 -5.58 8.30 15.22
N PHE A 130 -5.24 8.33 13.92
CA PHE A 130 -3.92 7.97 13.41
C PHE A 130 -2.81 8.94 13.90
N ARG A 131 -3.11 10.23 14.10
CA ARG A 131 -2.14 11.24 14.57
C ARG A 131 -1.76 11.12 16.05
N ARG A 132 -2.54 10.43 16.89
CA ARG A 132 -2.20 10.20 18.31
C ARG A 132 -1.33 8.95 18.48
N GLY A 133 -0.11 9.00 17.94
CA GLY A 133 1.13 8.28 18.29
C GLY A 133 1.14 7.02 19.20
N LYS A 134 0.12 6.16 19.19
CA LYS A 134 0.05 4.94 20.03
C LYS A 134 -0.36 3.70 19.25
N MET A 135 0.12 3.58 18.02
CA MET A 135 -0.02 2.35 17.24
C MET A 135 1.37 1.75 17.00
N LYS A 136 1.60 0.58 17.61
CA LYS A 136 2.81 -0.23 17.42
C LYS A 136 2.96 -0.57 15.92
N LYS A 137 4.20 -0.55 15.44
CA LYS A 137 4.73 -0.71 14.07
C LYS A 137 3.99 -1.65 13.08
N ILE A 138 3.13 -2.54 13.55
CA ILE A 138 2.39 -3.53 12.75
C ILE A 138 1.15 -2.95 12.06
N THR A 139 0.47 -1.95 12.63
CA THR A 139 -0.78 -1.43 12.03
C THR A 139 -0.58 -0.38 10.94
N CYS A 140 0.56 0.31 10.90
CA CYS A 140 0.87 1.22 9.80
C CYS A 140 1.10 0.46 8.49
N TRP A 141 1.63 -0.76 8.61
CA TRP A 141 1.92 -1.68 7.51
C TRP A 141 0.65 -2.24 6.83
N LEU A 142 -0.36 -2.59 7.63
CA LEU A 142 -1.62 -3.14 7.14
C LEU A 142 -2.45 -2.14 6.34
N ILE A 143 -2.28 -0.84 6.57
CA ILE A 143 -3.03 0.22 5.88
C ILE A 143 -2.36 0.57 4.53
N CYS A 144 -1.03 0.57 4.44
CA CYS A 144 -0.33 0.74 3.15
C CYS A 144 -0.57 -0.45 2.20
N ALA A 145 -0.64 -1.68 2.71
CA ALA A 145 -0.91 -2.86 1.89
C ALA A 145 -2.35 -2.92 1.33
N ALA A 146 -3.30 -2.20 1.94
CA ALA A 146 -4.71 -2.22 1.55
C ALA A 146 -5.07 -1.23 0.43
N VAL A 147 -4.09 -0.49 -0.12
CA VAL A 147 -4.27 0.47 -1.22
C VAL A 147 -3.68 -0.04 -2.54
N LEU A 148 -3.12 -1.26 -2.56
CA LEU A 148 -2.87 -2.06 -3.78
C LEU A 148 -4.12 -2.86 -4.16
#